data_AF-A0A972F000-F1
#
_entry.id   AF-A0A972F000-F1
#
_cell.length_a   1.000
_cell.length_b   1.000
_cell.length_c   1.000
_cell.angle_alpha   90.00
_cell.angle_beta   90.00
_cell.angle_gamma   90.00
#
_symmetry.space_group_name_H-M   'P 1'
#
loop_
_entity.id
_entity.type
_entity.pdbx_description
1 polymer ?
#
loop_
_entity_poly.entity_id
_entity_poly.type
_entity_poly.pdbx_seq_one_letter_code
_entity_poly.pdbx_strand_id
1 'polypeptide(L)' 'MNDEKKKHPCPDCRCCQWCSDSRCGVCLKRCPGARRKLSLREQIELYESLNRGAENG' A
#
# COMPACT_ATOMS: atom_id res chain seq x y z
N MET A 1 -10.69 18.18 20.09
CA MET A 1 -9.69 18.71 19.13
C MET A 1 -10.17 18.30 17.75
N ASN A 2 -10.49 19.30 16.92
CA ASN A 2 -11.47 19.17 15.84
C ASN A 2 -10.90 18.47 14.58
N ASP A 3 -11.50 17.34 14.22
CA ASP A 3 -11.33 16.67 12.92
C ASP A 3 -12.08 17.38 11.77
N GLU A 4 -12.73 18.51 12.04
CA GLU A 4 -13.66 19.23 11.16
C GLU A 4 -13.03 19.81 9.87
N LYS A 5 -11.73 19.60 9.61
CA LYS A 5 -11.03 20.05 8.39
C LYS A 5 -10.26 18.95 7.68
N LYS A 6 -10.47 17.67 8.01
CA LYS A 6 -9.80 16.56 7.34
C LYS A 6 -10.69 15.94 6.28
N LYS A 7 -10.14 15.66 5.10
CA LYS A 7 -10.82 14.88 4.03
C LYS A 7 -11.25 13.49 4.51
N HIS A 8 -10.49 12.88 5.43
CA HIS A 8 -10.76 11.57 6.02
C HIS A 8 -10.39 11.52 7.50
N PRO A 9 -10.94 10.58 8.30
CA PRO A 9 -10.57 10.38 9.70
C PRO A 9 -9.24 9.60 9.81
N CYS A 10 -8.16 10.14 9.26
CA CYS A 10 -6.82 9.54 9.38
C CYS A 10 -6.13 9.99 10.68
N PRO A 11 -5.62 9.03 11.48
CA PRO A 11 -4.94 9.33 12.75
C PRO A 11 -3.57 9.99 12.52
N ASP A 12 -2.91 9.65 11.41
CA ASP A 12 -1.55 10.14 11.11
C ASP A 12 -1.53 11.49 10.39
N CYS A 13 -2.68 11.96 9.89
CA CYS A 13 -2.77 13.27 9.26
C CYS A 13 -3.01 14.36 10.31
N ARG A 14 -1.98 15.16 10.58
CA ARG A 14 -2.06 16.27 11.55
C ARG A 14 -2.59 17.57 10.94
N CYS A 15 -2.34 17.81 9.66
CA CYS A 15 -2.85 18.95 8.90
C CYS A 15 -3.26 18.48 7.50
N CYS A 16 -4.55 18.48 7.20
CA CYS A 16 -5.04 18.04 5.90
C CYS A 16 -4.80 19.14 4.86
N GLN A 17 -3.98 18.83 3.85
CA GLN A 17 -3.71 19.69 2.70
C GLN A 17 -4.50 19.24 1.46
N TRP A 18 -5.56 18.45 1.65
CA TRP A 18 -6.34 17.89 0.53
C TRP A 18 -5.49 17.10 -0.48
N CYS A 19 -4.53 16.33 0.03
CA CYS A 19 -3.64 15.52 -0.80
C CYS A 19 -4.40 14.42 -1.60
N SER A 20 -3.74 13.84 -2.61
CA SER A 20 -4.31 12.76 -3.41
C SER A 20 -4.65 11.52 -2.58
N ASP A 21 -5.56 10.69 -3.09
CA ASP A 21 -6.02 9.49 -2.38
C ASP A 21 -4.90 8.49 -2.12
N SER A 22 -3.91 8.40 -3.01
CA SER A 22 -2.70 7.59 -2.78
C SER A 22 -1.96 8.00 -1.50
N ARG A 23 -1.89 9.31 -1.20
CA ARG A 23 -1.26 9.81 0.03
C ARG A 23 -2.16 9.59 1.24
N CYS A 24 -3.48 9.73 1.08
CA CYS A 24 -4.43 9.40 2.15
C CYS A 24 -4.44 7.92 2.51
N GLY A 25 -4.27 7.01 1.53
CA GLY A 25 -4.19 5.56 1.75
C GLY A 25 -3.08 5.15 2.71
N VAL A 26 -1.94 5.84 2.66
CA VAL A 26 -0.82 5.66 3.61
C VAL A 26 -1.26 6.00 5.03
N CYS A 27 -1.86 7.19 5.24
CA CYS A 27 -2.28 7.65 6.57
C CYS A 27 -3.50 6.91 7.11
N LEU A 28 -4.37 6.39 6.24
CA LEU A 28 -5.57 5.66 6.64
C LEU A 28 -5.28 4.19 6.96
N LYS A 29 -4.04 3.72 6.75
CA LYS A 29 -3.70 2.28 6.72
C LYS A 29 -4.67 1.47 5.83
N ARG A 30 -5.39 2.17 4.93
CA ARG A 30 -6.30 1.66 3.93
C ARG A 30 -5.57 1.53 2.60
N CYS A 31 -4.32 1.07 2.63
CA CYS A 31 -3.75 0.42 1.46
C CYS A 31 -4.10 -1.07 1.60
N PRO A 32 -5.29 -1.53 1.12
CA PRO A 32 -5.52 -2.95 0.86
C PRO A 32 -4.54 -3.37 -0.23
N GLY A 33 -3.29 -3.64 0.15
CA GLY A 33 -2.18 -3.66 -0.80
C GLY A 33 -0.84 -3.24 -0.23
N ALA A 34 -0.77 -2.71 1.01
CA ALA A 34 0.47 -2.72 1.80
C ALA A 34 0.81 -4.17 2.18
N ARG A 35 1.05 -5.01 1.16
CA ARG A 35 1.57 -6.34 1.33
C ARG A 35 2.91 -6.18 2.04
N ARG A 36 3.15 -7.04 3.02
CA ARG A 36 4.46 -7.19 3.65
C ARG A 36 5.51 -7.22 2.54
N LYS A 37 6.60 -6.46 2.70
CA LYS A 37 7.77 -6.58 1.82
C LYS A 37 8.26 -8.03 1.92
N LEU A 38 8.26 -8.73 0.79
CA LEU A 38 8.81 -10.08 0.70
C LEU A 38 10.31 -10.02 0.96
N SER A 39 10.84 -10.99 1.71
CA SER A 39 12.27 -11.25 1.78
C SER A 39 12.82 -11.60 0.40
N LEU A 40 14.14 -11.51 0.21
CA LEU A 40 14.77 -11.88 -1.05
C LEU A 40 14.40 -13.32 -1.47
N ARG A 41 14.37 -14.25 -0.51
CA ARG A 41 13.96 -15.64 -0.73
C ARG A 41 12.54 -15.75 -1.27
N GLU A 42 11.60 -15.07 -0.63
CA GLU A 42 10.19 -15.07 -1.04
C GLU A 42 9.96 -14.39 -2.38
N GLN A 43 10.77 -13.38 -2.72
CA GLN A 43 10.72 -12.75 -4.04
C GLN A 43 11.15 -13.72 -5.14
N ILE A 44 12.22 -14.50 -4.90
CA ILE A 44 12.70 -15.54 -5.83
C ILE A 44 11.64 -16.62 -6.02
N GLU A 45 11.07 -17.16 -4.94
CA GLU A 45 10.02 -18.19 -5.01
C GLU A 45 8.77 -17.69 -5.76
N LEU A 46 8.37 -16.44 -5.53
CA LEU A 46 7.28 -15.82 -6.27
C LEU A 46 7.61 -15.70 -7.75
N TYR A 47 8.81 -15.22 -8.10
CA TYR A 47 9.25 -15.10 -9.49
C TYR A 47 9.23 -16.47 -10.20
N GLU A 48 9.85 -17.49 -9.60
CA GLU A 48 9.84 -18.85 -10.16
C GLU A 48 8.40 -19.34 -10.33
N SER A 49 7.51 -19.09 -9.36
CA SER A 49 6.12 -19.53 -9.44
C SER A 49 5.32 -18.94 -10.60
N LEU A 50 5.55 -17.66 -10.90
CA LEU A 50 4.89 -16.97 -11.99
C LEU A 50 5.41 -17.43 -13.36
N ASN A 51 6.69 -17.82 -13.43
CA ASN A 51 7.36 -18.18 -14.68
C ASN A 51 7.37 -19.68 -14.99
N ARG A 52 6.97 -20.55 -14.04
CA ARG A 52 6.91 -22.02 -14.24
C ARG A 52 6.09 -22.48 -15.46
N GLY A 53 5.19 -21.66 -15.99
CA GLY A 53 4.39 -21.94 -17.19
C GLY A 53 4.76 -21.13 -18.43
N ALA A 54 5.75 -20.24 -18.35
CA ALA A 54 6.15 -19.35 -19.45
C ALA A 54 7.23 -19.97 -20.37
N GLU A 55 7.77 -21.15 -20.02
CA GLU A 55 8.82 -21.84 -20.78
C GLU A 55 8.29 -22.90 -21.77
N ASN A 56 7.06 -22.72 -22.29
CA ASN A 56 6.59 -23.45 -23.47
C ASN A 56 5.98 -22.45 -24.47
N GLY A 57 6.86 -21.79 -25.22
CA GLY A 57 6.57 -20.93 -26.36
C GLY A 57 7.81 -20.77 -27.22
#